data_AF-A0A8C5WRZ7-F1
#
_entry.id   AF-A0A8C5WRZ7-F1
#
_cell.length_a   1.000
_cell.length_b   1.000
_cell.length_c   1.000
_cell.angle_alpha   90.00
_cell.angle_beta   90.00
_cell.angle_gamma   90.00
#
_symmetry.space_group_name_H-M   'P 1'
#
loop_
_entity.id
_entity.type
_entity.pdbx_description
1 polymer ?
#
loop_
_entity_poly.entity_id
_entity_poly.type
_entity_poly.pdbx_seq_one_letter_code
_entity_poly.pdbx_strand_id
1 'polypeptide(L)'
;MKKSTQRKAYHAAFKLKAIDLSVQEGNKAAAHKLGVNESMVRHWKQQHEELIQCQRTTKAFRGHKSRWPELENVLEDWVIIQRADGQAKTIPSEMDIEDFKGGPSWCCRFMRRKYMSITARMTVCQQLPSDYEEKVSNFHKFIEKKTSIVWKQLRYVNKHLQNLSV
;
A
#
# COMPACT_ATOMS: atom_id res chain seq x y z
N MET A 1 -38.67 -16.30 -22.96
CA MET A 1 -37.88 -15.67 -21.86
C MET A 1 -36.82 -14.78 -22.47
N LYS A 2 -36.85 -13.45 -22.25
CA LYS A 2 -35.76 -12.56 -22.68
C LYS A 2 -34.53 -12.86 -21.81
N LYS A 3 -33.42 -13.32 -22.40
CA LYS A 3 -32.14 -13.42 -21.68
C LYS A 3 -31.77 -12.01 -21.20
N SER A 4 -31.69 -11.81 -19.89
CA SER A 4 -31.21 -10.56 -19.33
C SER A 4 -29.73 -10.39 -19.68
N THR A 5 -29.37 -9.31 -20.37
CA THR A 5 -27.97 -8.98 -20.65
C THR A 5 -27.24 -8.75 -19.33
N GLN A 6 -26.40 -9.69 -18.93
CA GLN A 6 -25.61 -9.59 -17.70
C GLN A 6 -24.56 -8.48 -17.85
N ARG A 7 -24.50 -7.57 -16.88
CA ARG A 7 -23.53 -6.45 -16.91
C ARG A 7 -22.11 -7.01 -16.75
N LYS A 8 -21.23 -6.72 -17.72
CA LYS A 8 -19.80 -7.09 -17.70
C LYS A 8 -18.94 -5.94 -17.15
N ALA A 9 -17.97 -6.28 -16.31
CA ALA A 9 -16.96 -5.34 -15.83
C ALA A 9 -15.63 -5.58 -16.55
N TYR A 10 -15.03 -4.52 -17.08
CA TYR A 10 -13.81 -4.59 -17.90
C TYR A 10 -12.63 -3.96 -17.16
N HIS A 11 -11.44 -4.55 -17.30
CA HIS A 11 -10.20 -3.99 -16.77
C HIS A 11 -9.79 -2.71 -17.53
N ALA A 12 -9.10 -1.79 -16.86
CA ALA A 12 -8.64 -0.54 -17.44
C ALA A 12 -7.75 -0.76 -18.67
N ALA A 13 -6.88 -1.78 -18.65
CA ALA A 13 -6.08 -2.16 -19.84
C ALA A 13 -6.94 -2.50 -21.06
N PHE A 14 -8.08 -3.19 -20.86
CA PHE A 14 -9.00 -3.50 -21.95
C PHE A 14 -9.70 -2.23 -22.46
N LYS A 15 -10.09 -1.34 -21.55
CA LYS A 15 -10.73 -0.06 -21.90
C LYS A 15 -9.77 0.82 -22.71
N LEU A 16 -8.49 0.90 -22.32
CA LEU A 16 -7.46 1.63 -23.06
C LEU A 16 -7.27 1.04 -24.47
N LYS A 17 -7.17 -0.29 -24.60
CA LYS A 17 -7.12 -0.95 -25.91
C LYS A 17 -8.34 -0.62 -26.78
N ALA A 18 -9.52 -0.52 -26.19
CA ALA A 18 -10.74 -0.12 -26.90
C ALA A 18 -10.70 1.34 -27.37
N ILE A 19 -10.10 2.23 -26.57
CA ILE A 19 -9.89 3.62 -26.94
C ILE A 19 -8.88 3.72 -28.10
N ASP A 20 -7.75 3.03 -28.02
CA ASP A 20 -6.73 3.01 -29.08
C ASP A 20 -7.33 2.57 -30.42
N LEU A 21 -8.10 1.47 -30.41
CA LEU A 21 -8.81 0.97 -31.59
C LEU A 21 -9.86 1.96 -32.09
N SER A 22 -10.54 2.68 -31.20
CA SER A 22 -11.54 3.68 -31.58
C SER A 22 -10.92 4.91 -32.25
N VAL A 23 -9.68 5.24 -31.93
CA VAL A 23 -8.93 6.33 -32.57
C VAL A 23 -8.52 5.93 -33.99
N GLN A 24 -8.15 4.66 -34.20
CA GLN A 24 -7.75 4.14 -35.50
C GLN A 24 -8.93 3.93 -36.47
N GLU A 25 -10.05 3.36 -35.98
CA GLU A 25 -11.12 2.83 -36.85
C GLU A 25 -12.50 3.44 -36.58
N GLY A 26 -12.61 4.28 -35.54
CA GLY A 26 -13.87 4.85 -35.07
C GLY A 26 -14.58 3.99 -34.03
N ASN A 27 -15.45 4.63 -33.22
CA ASN A 27 -16.09 3.99 -32.06
C ASN A 27 -16.93 2.75 -32.44
N LYS A 28 -17.71 2.83 -33.52
CA LYS A 28 -18.63 1.76 -33.94
C LYS A 28 -17.87 0.52 -34.41
N ALA A 29 -16.79 0.71 -35.18
CA ALA A 29 -15.95 -0.37 -35.65
C ALA A 29 -15.21 -1.05 -34.49
N ALA A 30 -14.60 -0.26 -33.60
CA ALA A 30 -13.93 -0.77 -32.40
C ALA A 30 -14.89 -1.55 -31.49
N ALA A 31 -16.10 -1.04 -31.28
CA ALA A 31 -17.13 -1.70 -30.49
C ALA A 31 -17.53 -3.07 -31.09
N HIS A 32 -17.73 -3.11 -32.41
CA HIS A 32 -18.04 -4.35 -33.12
C HIS A 32 -16.89 -5.38 -33.00
N LYS A 33 -15.64 -4.97 -33.24
CA LYS A 33 -14.46 -5.86 -33.13
C LYS A 33 -14.27 -6.43 -31.73
N LEU A 34 -14.56 -5.63 -30.70
CA LEU A 34 -14.38 -6.02 -29.30
C LEU A 34 -15.63 -6.67 -28.67
N GLY A 35 -16.75 -6.74 -29.40
CA GLY A 35 -18.01 -7.27 -28.88
C GLY A 35 -18.55 -6.46 -27.70
N VAL A 36 -18.30 -5.15 -27.66
CA VAL A 36 -18.79 -4.22 -26.64
C VAL A 36 -19.80 -3.25 -27.24
N ASN A 37 -20.57 -2.58 -26.39
CA ASN A 37 -21.50 -1.56 -26.85
C ASN A 37 -20.74 -0.26 -27.16
N GLU A 38 -21.05 0.40 -28.28
CA GLU A 38 -20.42 1.67 -28.70
C GLU A 38 -20.49 2.74 -27.61
N SER A 39 -21.61 2.80 -26.88
CA SER A 39 -21.79 3.72 -25.76
C SER A 39 -20.73 3.55 -24.66
N MET A 40 -20.22 2.33 -24.46
CA MET A 40 -19.14 2.06 -23.51
C MET A 40 -17.82 2.63 -24.00
N VAL A 41 -17.51 2.45 -25.29
CA VAL A 41 -16.29 3.00 -25.90
C VAL A 41 -16.29 4.51 -25.80
N ARG A 42 -17.42 5.16 -26.11
CA ARG A 42 -17.60 6.60 -25.95
C ARG A 42 -17.39 7.06 -24.50
N HIS A 43 -17.97 6.35 -23.54
CA HIS A 43 -17.78 6.66 -22.12
C HIS A 43 -16.33 6.48 -21.67
N TRP A 44 -15.65 5.42 -22.10
CA TRP A 44 -14.24 5.20 -21.75
C TRP A 44 -13.34 6.28 -22.33
N LYS A 45 -13.64 6.84 -23.51
CA LYS A 45 -12.92 8.00 -24.05
C LYS A 45 -13.03 9.23 -23.14
N GLN A 46 -14.21 9.48 -22.55
CA GLN A 46 -14.37 10.57 -21.57
C GLN A 46 -13.55 10.30 -20.29
N GLN A 47 -13.36 9.04 -19.93
CA GLN A 47 -12.55 8.63 -18.78
C GLN A 47 -11.09 8.36 -19.12
N HIS A 48 -10.60 8.77 -20.29
CA HIS A 48 -9.27 8.38 -20.78
C HIS A 48 -8.14 8.77 -19.80
N GLU A 49 -8.15 9.99 -19.28
CA GLU A 49 -7.16 10.46 -18.31
C GLU A 49 -7.19 9.65 -17.01
N GLU A 50 -8.38 9.40 -16.46
CA GLU A 50 -8.57 8.57 -15.26
C GLU A 50 -8.05 7.14 -15.49
N LEU A 51 -8.25 6.60 -16.69
CA LEU A 51 -7.82 5.25 -17.08
C LEU A 51 -6.31 5.13 -17.22
N ILE A 52 -5.63 6.18 -17.67
CA ILE A 52 -4.15 6.24 -17.75
C ILE A 52 -3.54 6.28 -16.34
N GLN A 53 -4.12 7.09 -15.44
CA GLN A 53 -3.60 7.27 -14.09
C GLN A 53 -3.80 6.04 -13.19
N CYS A 54 -4.81 5.21 -13.47
CA CYS A 54 -5.15 4.07 -12.63
C CYS A 54 -4.35 2.79 -12.95
N GLN A 55 -4.42 1.82 -12.03
CA GLN A 55 -3.83 0.50 -12.27
C GLN A 55 -4.56 -0.22 -13.41
N ARG A 56 -3.81 -0.93 -14.26
CA ARG A 56 -4.34 -1.69 -15.42
C ARG A 56 -5.42 -2.72 -15.05
N THR A 57 -5.37 -3.25 -13.83
CA THR A 57 -6.32 -4.24 -13.28
C THR A 57 -7.63 -3.60 -12.77
N THR A 58 -7.69 -2.29 -12.63
CA THR A 58 -8.86 -1.56 -12.12
C THR A 58 -10.06 -1.78 -13.02
N LYS A 59 -11.19 -2.22 -12.46
CA LYS A 59 -12.42 -2.47 -13.25
C LYS A 59 -13.39 -1.29 -13.24
N ALA A 60 -13.43 -0.55 -12.14
CA ALA A 60 -14.32 0.59 -11.96
C ALA A 60 -13.70 1.57 -10.96
N PHE A 61 -13.93 2.85 -11.19
CA PHE A 61 -13.63 3.91 -10.23
C PHE A 61 -14.73 3.91 -9.17
N ARG A 62 -14.49 3.19 -8.07
CA ARG A 62 -15.43 3.09 -6.95
C ARG A 62 -14.96 4.02 -5.83
N GLY A 63 -15.91 4.68 -5.18
CA GLY A 63 -15.64 5.57 -4.05
C GLY A 63 -16.24 6.95 -4.26
N HIS A 64 -16.56 7.62 -3.16
CA HIS A 64 -17.03 9.00 -3.20
C HIS A 64 -15.85 9.94 -3.41
N LYS A 65 -15.99 10.82 -4.42
CA LYS A 65 -15.14 12.01 -4.56
C LYS A 65 -15.24 12.85 -3.27
N SER A 66 -14.18 13.59 -2.95
CA SER A 66 -14.25 14.50 -1.81
C SER A 66 -15.35 15.54 -2.04
N ARG A 67 -16.12 15.83 -1.00
CA ARG A 67 -17.09 16.94 -1.03
C ARG A 67 -16.37 18.30 -0.98
N TRP A 68 -15.19 18.33 -0.38
CA TRP A 68 -14.35 19.53 -0.22
C TRP A 68 -12.92 19.22 -0.69
N PRO A 69 -12.69 19.10 -2.01
CA PRO A 69 -11.38 18.76 -2.55
C PRO A 69 -10.33 19.85 -2.26
N GLU A 70 -10.70 21.13 -2.29
CA GLU A 70 -9.80 22.25 -1.98
C GLU A 70 -9.32 22.19 -0.53
N LEU A 71 -10.25 21.92 0.42
CA LEU A 71 -9.92 21.72 1.83
C LEU A 71 -8.92 20.57 2.02
N GLU A 72 -9.11 19.46 1.30
CA GLU A 72 -8.18 18.33 1.38
C GLU A 72 -6.78 18.69 0.84
N ASN A 73 -6.66 19.55 -0.17
CA ASN A 73 -5.36 20.00 -0.66
C ASN A 73 -4.63 20.83 0.40
N VAL A 74 -5.31 21.80 0.99
CA VAL A 74 -4.70 22.66 2.03
C VAL A 74 -4.31 21.85 3.26
N LEU A 75 -5.14 20.88 3.66
CA LEU A 75 -4.83 20.00 4.78
C LEU A 75 -3.71 19.02 4.47
N GLU A 76 -3.57 18.56 3.23
CA GLU A 76 -2.44 17.73 2.81
C GLU A 76 -1.12 18.49 2.98
N ASP A 77 -1.04 19.71 2.45
CA ASP A 77 0.14 20.57 2.59
C ASP A 77 0.47 20.81 4.07
N TRP A 78 -0.56 21.13 4.88
CA TRP A 78 -0.40 21.30 6.32
C TRP A 78 0.13 20.03 7.01
N VAL A 79 -0.42 18.85 6.71
CA VAL A 79 0.04 17.57 7.28
C VAL A 79 1.48 17.27 6.88
N ILE A 80 1.89 17.57 5.66
CA ILE A 80 3.27 17.38 5.19
C ILE A 80 4.22 18.28 6.00
N ILE A 81 3.89 19.56 6.16
CA ILE A 81 4.68 20.52 6.96
C ILE A 81 4.79 20.05 8.42
N GLN A 82 3.67 19.66 9.05
CA GLN A 82 3.69 19.17 10.44
C GLN A 82 4.55 17.91 10.60
N ARG A 83 4.48 16.97 9.64
CA ARG A 83 5.29 15.75 9.67
C ARG A 83 6.78 16.01 9.47
N ALA A 84 7.14 17.07 8.74
CA ALA A 84 8.53 17.49 8.56
C ALA A 84 9.07 18.15 9.85
N ASP A 85 8.27 19.01 10.49
CA ASP A 85 8.64 19.73 11.71
C ASP A 85 8.62 18.85 12.98
N GLY A 86 8.03 17.65 12.91
CA GLY A 86 7.92 16.73 14.04
C GLY A 86 6.98 17.19 15.15
N GLN A 87 6.17 18.22 14.91
CA GLN A 87 5.25 18.79 15.88
C GLN A 87 3.80 18.38 15.58
N ALA A 88 3.07 17.98 16.62
CA ALA A 88 1.63 17.77 16.55
C ALA A 88 0.90 19.08 16.86
N LYS A 89 0.79 19.99 15.88
CA LYS A 89 -0.05 21.18 16.05
C LYS A 89 -1.51 20.81 15.84
N THR A 90 -2.41 21.50 16.55
CA THR A 90 -3.85 21.40 16.31
C THR A 90 -4.16 21.87 14.89
N ILE A 91 -5.10 21.19 14.23
CA ILE A 91 -5.60 21.56 12.89
C ILE A 91 -5.98 23.05 12.91
N PRO A 92 -5.63 23.85 11.90
CA PRO A 92 -5.99 25.26 11.87
C PRO A 92 -7.51 25.39 11.97
N SER A 93 -8.00 26.01 13.05
CA SER A 93 -9.41 26.37 13.23
C SER A 93 -9.88 27.47 12.26
N GLU A 94 -9.02 27.89 11.34
CA GLU A 94 -9.19 29.08 10.48
C GLU A 94 -10.00 28.83 9.22
N MET A 95 -10.29 27.57 8.86
CA MET A 95 -11.17 27.27 7.74
C MET A 95 -12.61 27.16 8.24
N ASP A 96 -13.26 28.32 8.37
CA ASP A 96 -14.70 28.42 8.65
C ASP A 96 -15.47 27.92 7.42
N ILE A 97 -15.65 26.60 7.34
CA ILE A 97 -16.37 25.92 6.26
C ILE A 97 -17.71 25.48 6.82
N GLU A 98 -18.78 26.10 6.30
CA GLU A 98 -20.16 25.73 6.63
C GLU A 98 -20.37 24.22 6.43
N ASP A 99 -21.03 23.58 7.40
CA ASP A 99 -21.35 22.14 7.45
C ASP A 99 -20.16 21.16 7.51
N PHE A 100 -18.92 21.62 7.67
CA PHE A 100 -17.80 20.69 7.77
C PHE A 100 -17.72 20.03 9.15
N LYS A 101 -18.05 18.72 9.20
CA LYS A 101 -17.84 17.87 10.38
C LYS A 101 -16.68 16.92 10.12
N GLY A 102 -15.48 17.30 10.57
CA GLY A 102 -14.23 16.55 10.46
C GLY A 102 -14.16 15.29 11.35
N GLY A 103 -15.18 14.43 11.31
CA GLY A 103 -15.23 13.21 12.13
C GLY A 103 -14.21 12.15 11.71
N PRO A 104 -13.96 11.11 12.54
CA PRO A 104 -12.93 10.10 12.30
C PRO A 104 -13.04 9.40 10.93
N SER A 105 -14.27 9.09 10.50
CA SER A 105 -14.52 8.50 9.18
C SER A 105 -14.11 9.42 8.02
N TRP A 106 -14.29 10.73 8.17
CA TRP A 106 -13.85 11.71 7.19
C TRP A 106 -12.32 11.76 7.16
N CYS A 107 -11.67 11.85 8.33
CA CYS A 107 -10.21 11.83 8.45
C CYS A 107 -9.60 10.58 7.81
N CYS A 108 -10.12 9.38 8.10
CA CYS A 108 -9.63 8.15 7.47
C CYS A 108 -9.81 8.14 5.95
N ARG A 109 -10.91 8.70 5.43
CA ARG A 109 -11.16 8.80 3.99
C ARG A 109 -10.24 9.81 3.32
N PHE A 110 -10.04 10.98 3.92
CA PHE A 110 -9.09 12.01 3.51
C PHE A 110 -7.68 11.43 3.39
N MET A 111 -7.19 10.78 4.46
CA MET A 111 -5.86 10.15 4.48
C MET A 111 -5.72 9.11 3.37
N ARG A 112 -6.75 8.26 3.14
CA ARG A 112 -6.74 7.28 2.05
C ARG A 112 -6.76 7.93 0.66
N ARG A 113 -7.52 9.01 0.46
CA ARG A 113 -7.60 9.74 -0.82
C ARG A 113 -6.28 10.40 -1.18
N LYS A 114 -5.59 10.97 -0.19
CA LYS A 114 -4.27 11.61 -0.34
C LYS A 114 -3.10 10.64 -0.20
N TYR A 115 -3.37 9.33 -0.17
CA TYR A 115 -2.35 8.28 -0.04
C TYR A 115 -1.44 8.45 1.20
N MET A 116 -1.95 9.09 2.25
CA MET A 116 -1.23 9.31 3.49
C MET A 116 -1.41 8.15 4.47
N SER A 117 -0.32 7.74 5.11
CA SER A 117 -0.34 6.72 6.16
C SER A 117 -1.04 7.21 7.43
N ILE A 118 -1.95 6.41 7.97
CA ILE A 118 -2.64 6.66 9.25
C ILE A 118 -1.76 6.25 10.45
N THR A 119 -0.81 5.34 10.22
CA THR A 119 0.11 4.85 11.25
C THR A 119 1.02 5.97 11.75
N ALA A 120 1.09 6.14 13.07
CA ALA A 120 2.16 6.91 13.70
C ALA A 120 3.51 6.36 13.19
N ARG A 121 4.43 7.26 12.83
CA ARG A 121 5.79 6.87 12.49
C ARG A 121 6.35 6.17 13.72
N MET A 122 6.49 4.84 13.67
CA MET A 122 7.31 4.16 14.67
C MET A 122 8.70 4.78 14.53
N THR A 123 9.24 5.29 15.63
CA THR A 123 10.62 5.76 15.67
C THR A 123 11.50 4.63 15.15
N VAL A 124 11.96 4.79 13.92
CA VAL A 124 12.94 3.90 13.31
C VAL A 124 14.20 4.09 14.14
N CYS A 125 14.62 3.01 14.78
CA CYS A 125 15.79 2.90 15.66
C CYS A 125 15.63 3.63 17.01
N GLN A 126 15.21 2.88 18.03
CA GLN A 126 15.75 3.16 19.37
C GLN A 126 17.29 3.13 19.23
N GLN A 127 17.97 4.17 19.69
CA GLN A 127 19.42 4.14 19.82
C GLN A 127 19.80 2.86 20.58
N LEU A 128 20.81 2.15 20.10
CA LEU A 128 21.28 0.95 20.77
C LEU A 128 21.64 1.33 22.22
N PRO A 129 21.12 0.63 23.24
CA PRO A 129 21.55 0.83 24.60
C PRO A 129 23.08 0.77 24.70
N SER A 130 23.68 1.61 25.55
CA SER A 130 25.15 1.68 25.66
C SER A 130 25.79 0.35 26.07
N ASP A 131 25.01 -0.55 26.67
CA ASP A 131 25.42 -1.90 27.11
C ASP A 131 25.20 -2.99 26.04
N TYR A 132 24.80 -2.63 24.82
CA TYR A 132 24.53 -3.60 23.75
C TYR A 132 25.76 -4.43 23.38
N GLU A 133 26.92 -3.78 23.16
CA GLU A 133 28.15 -4.49 22.79
C GLU A 133 28.61 -5.45 23.89
N GLU A 134 28.45 -5.06 25.15
CA GLU A 134 28.78 -5.90 26.30
C GLU A 134 27.89 -7.14 26.36
N LYS A 135 26.57 -6.97 26.16
CA LYS A 135 25.62 -8.09 26.11
C LYS A 135 25.93 -9.07 24.97
N VAL A 136 26.26 -8.56 23.78
CA VAL A 136 26.64 -9.39 22.62
C VAL A 136 27.94 -10.15 22.91
N SER A 137 28.95 -9.49 23.47
CA SER A 137 30.22 -10.11 23.84
C SER A 137 30.03 -11.21 24.90
N ASN A 138 29.23 -10.95 25.93
CA ASN A 138 28.91 -11.94 26.96
C ASN A 138 28.15 -13.14 26.39
N PHE A 139 27.25 -12.90 25.42
CA PHE A 139 26.54 -13.98 24.73
C PHE A 139 27.49 -14.85 23.90
N HIS A 140 28.40 -14.25 23.12
CA HIS A 140 29.40 -15.02 22.36
C HIS A 140 30.26 -15.90 23.27
N LYS A 141 30.79 -15.34 24.38
CA LYS A 141 31.56 -16.10 25.38
C LYS A 141 30.76 -17.27 25.97
N PHE A 142 29.46 -17.06 26.23
CA PHE A 142 28.58 -18.11 26.73
C PHE A 142 28.42 -19.25 25.72
N ILE A 143 28.19 -18.92 24.44
CA ILE A 143 28.05 -19.91 23.36
C ILE A 143 29.37 -20.69 23.16
N GLU A 144 30.51 -20.02 23.15
CA GLU A 144 31.83 -20.68 23.04
C GLU A 144 32.07 -21.67 24.18
N LYS A 145 31.80 -21.24 25.43
CA LYS A 145 31.94 -22.10 26.61
C LYS A 145 31.03 -23.32 26.52
N LYS A 146 29.76 -23.11 26.19
CA LYS A 146 28.77 -24.20 26.07
C LYS A 146 29.14 -25.18 24.97
N THR A 147 29.56 -24.66 23.81
CA THR A 147 30.01 -25.45 22.67
C THR A 147 31.25 -26.28 23.04
N SER A 148 32.24 -25.66 23.70
CA SER A 148 33.45 -26.35 24.17
C SER A 148 33.15 -27.53 25.11
N ILE A 149 32.20 -27.35 26.04
CA ILE A 149 31.77 -28.41 26.96
C ILE A 149 31.15 -29.58 26.19
N VAL A 150 30.24 -29.30 25.26
CA VAL A 150 29.58 -30.33 24.45
C VAL A 150 30.60 -31.09 23.60
N TRP A 151 31.55 -30.41 22.97
CA TRP A 151 32.61 -31.06 22.19
C TRP A 151 33.54 -31.92 23.05
N LYS A 152 33.87 -31.49 24.27
CA LYS A 152 34.65 -32.29 25.22
C LYS A 152 33.90 -33.55 25.64
N GLN A 153 32.60 -33.43 25.93
CA GLN A 153 31.75 -34.58 26.29
C GLN A 153 31.62 -35.56 25.11
N LEU A 154 31.36 -35.08 23.90
CA LEU A 154 31.30 -35.93 22.69
C LEU A 154 32.63 -36.64 22.41
N ARG A 155 33.76 -35.95 22.57
CA ARG A 155 35.09 -36.55 22.40
C ARG A 155 35.37 -37.63 23.45
N TYR A 156 34.98 -37.39 24.70
CA TYR A 156 35.12 -38.36 25.79
C TYR A 156 34.29 -39.61 25.50
N VAL A 157 33.00 -39.47 25.16
CA VAL A 157 32.11 -40.58 24.84
C VAL A 157 32.63 -41.37 23.63
N ASN A 158 33.06 -40.70 22.56
CA ASN A 158 33.58 -41.36 21.37
C ASN A 158 34.86 -42.18 21.66
N LYS A 159 35.79 -41.63 22.47
CA LYS A 159 37.00 -42.34 22.90
C LYS A 159 36.66 -43.60 23.71
N HIS A 160 35.64 -43.54 24.57
CA HIS A 160 35.22 -44.69 25.37
C HIS A 160 34.45 -45.75 24.57
N LEU A 161 33.68 -45.34 23.55
CA LEU A 161 33.02 -46.28 22.63
C LEU A 161 34.02 -47.04 21.75
N GLN A 162 35.11 -46.39 21.32
CA GLN A 162 36.20 -47.05 20.57
C GLN A 162 36.98 -48.07 21.41
N ASN A 163 37.01 -47.91 22.73
CA ASN A 163 37.68 -48.84 23.66
C ASN A 163 36.81 -50.03 24.09
N LEU A 164 35.53 -50.05 23.71
CA LEU A 164 34.55 -51.10 24.06
C LEU A 164 34.15 -51.98 22.86
N SER A 165 34.69 -51.74 21.65
CA SER A 165 34.42 -52.54 20.45
C SER A 165 35.49 -53.61 20.17
N VAL A 166 36.09 -54.17 21.22
CA VAL A 166 36.99 -55.34 21.17
C VAL A 166 36.28 -56.53 21.79
#